data_AF-A0A5S9MM81-F1
#
_entry.id   AF-A0A5S9MM81-F1
#
_cell.length_a   1.000
_cell.length_b   1.000
_cell.length_c   1.000
_cell.angle_alpha   90.00
_cell.angle_beta   90.00
_cell.angle_gamma   90.00
#
_symmetry.space_group_name_H-M   'P 1'
#
loop_
_entity.id
_entity.type
_entity.pdbx_description
1 polymer ?
#
loop_
_entity_poly.entity_id
_entity_poly.type
_entity_poly.pdbx_seq_one_letter_code
_entity_poly.pdbx_strand_id
1 'polypeptide(L)'
;MGHNDSSYANAPLEYRSETGRLNILGFWIFLGAEIVLFSTLFATYFVLHGRTAGGVLPAELFDMKLVLIMTFLLLVSSFTCGIAVHEMRRGSTKRVVIWTILTLLLGAGFVGFEIFEFFHYVHEGASIHTSAYWSAFFVLLGTHGLHVSIGIFWITGILFQIKNVD
;
A
#
# COMPACT_ATOMS: atom_id res chain seq x y z
N MET A 1 9.11 -10.19 -41.47
CA MET A 1 7.79 -9.93 -40.86
C MET A 1 7.95 -8.71 -39.96
N GLY A 2 7.72 -7.51 -40.51
CA GLY A 2 7.90 -6.26 -39.78
C GLY A 2 6.76 -6.09 -38.77
N HIS A 3 7.09 -6.13 -37.48
CA HIS A 3 6.14 -5.75 -36.44
C HIS A 3 5.85 -4.25 -36.60
N ASN A 4 4.57 -3.90 -36.68
CA ASN A 4 4.07 -2.59 -37.06
C ASN A 4 4.39 -1.52 -35.99
N ASP A 5 5.52 -0.82 -36.12
CA ASP A 5 5.94 0.26 -35.21
C ASP A 5 4.99 1.47 -35.24
N SER A 6 4.14 1.58 -36.25
CA SER A 6 3.14 2.65 -36.43
C SER A 6 1.95 2.57 -35.47
N SER A 7 1.70 1.40 -34.84
CA SER A 7 0.53 1.18 -33.98
C SER A 7 0.65 1.87 -32.61
N TYR A 8 1.86 2.22 -32.18
CA TYR A 8 2.14 2.76 -30.84
C TYR A 8 2.52 4.25 -30.82
N ALA A 9 2.48 4.94 -31.97
CA ALA A 9 2.83 6.35 -32.06
C ALA A 9 1.93 7.27 -31.20
N ASN A 10 0.66 6.87 -31.00
CA ASN A 10 -0.32 7.59 -30.19
C ASN A 10 -0.50 7.00 -28.78
N ALA A 11 0.32 6.04 -28.37
CA ALA A 11 0.23 5.43 -27.04
C ALA A 11 0.77 6.38 -25.96
N PRO A 12 0.27 6.28 -24.70
CA PRO A 12 0.83 7.01 -23.56
C PRO A 12 2.35 6.78 -23.48
N LEU A 13 3.11 7.78 -23.02
CA LEU A 13 4.59 7.78 -23.00
C LEU A 13 5.21 6.49 -22.44
N GLU A 14 4.54 5.91 -21.46
CA GLU A 14 4.83 4.66 -20.74
C GLU A 14 4.77 3.38 -21.60
N TYR A 15 4.05 3.37 -22.74
CA TYR A 15 3.90 2.20 -23.62
C TYR A 15 4.68 2.29 -24.95
N ARG A 16 5.44 3.38 -25.15
CA ARG A 16 6.16 3.59 -26.43
C ARG A 16 7.43 2.76 -26.55
N SER A 17 8.06 2.39 -25.44
CA SER A 17 9.24 1.51 -25.44
C SER A 17 8.84 0.06 -25.14
N GLU A 18 9.52 -0.89 -25.79
CA GLU A 18 9.30 -2.32 -25.55
C GLU A 18 9.56 -2.68 -24.08
N THR A 19 10.65 -2.16 -23.51
CA THR A 19 11.02 -2.33 -22.11
C THR A 19 9.96 -1.76 -21.16
N GLY A 20 9.42 -0.56 -21.44
CA GLY A 20 8.37 0.06 -20.62
C GLY A 20 7.09 -0.79 -20.59
N ARG A 21 6.67 -1.29 -21.75
CA ARG A 21 5.51 -2.19 -21.87
C ARG A 21 5.69 -3.49 -21.09
N LEU A 22 6.85 -4.15 -21.22
CA LEU A 22 7.15 -5.38 -20.50
C LEU A 22 7.21 -5.16 -18.98
N ASN A 23 7.75 -4.02 -18.52
CA ASN A 23 7.76 -3.68 -17.10
C ASN A 23 6.35 -3.47 -16.53
N ILE A 24 5.47 -2.77 -17.26
CA ILE A 24 4.08 -2.55 -16.84
C ILE A 24 3.32 -3.88 -16.79
N LEU A 25 3.53 -4.75 -17.79
CA LEU A 25 2.93 -6.10 -17.79
C LEU A 25 3.44 -6.94 -16.62
N GLY A 26 4.75 -6.92 -16.36
CA GLY A 26 5.35 -7.58 -15.21
C GLY A 26 4.78 -7.08 -13.88
N PHE A 27 4.59 -5.77 -13.74
CA PHE A 27 3.97 -5.16 -12.57
C PHE A 27 2.51 -5.59 -12.39
N TRP A 28 1.72 -5.70 -13.47
CA TRP A 28 0.35 -6.20 -13.42
C TRP A 28 0.27 -7.67 -12.96
N ILE A 29 1.18 -8.52 -13.43
CA ILE A 29 1.27 -9.92 -12.98
C ILE A 29 1.66 -9.98 -11.50
N PHE A 30 2.61 -9.15 -11.09
CA PHE A 30 3.02 -9.02 -9.69
C PHE A 30 1.85 -8.59 -8.79
N LEU A 31 1.07 -7.59 -9.19
CA LEU A 31 -0.15 -7.20 -8.46
C LEU A 31 -1.17 -8.35 -8.38
N GLY A 32 -1.30 -9.15 -9.45
CA GLY A 32 -2.12 -10.37 -9.43
C GLY A 32 -1.66 -11.39 -8.40
N ALA A 33 -0.35 -11.57 -8.23
CA ALA A 33 0.22 -12.45 -7.21
C ALA A 33 -0.03 -11.93 -5.79
N GLU A 34 0.04 -10.61 -5.57
CA GLU A 34 -0.25 -10.00 -4.27
C GLU A 34 -1.73 -10.16 -3.88
N ILE A 35 -2.67 -10.10 -4.84
CA ILE A 35 -4.08 -10.40 -4.59
C ILE A 35 -4.25 -11.81 -4.00
N VAL A 36 -3.55 -12.81 -4.56
CA VAL A 36 -3.60 -14.20 -4.06
C VAL A 36 -2.95 -14.32 -2.68
N LEU A 37 -1.84 -13.63 -2.45
CA LEU A 37 -1.17 -13.57 -1.15
C LEU A 37 -2.12 -13.03 -0.07
N PHE A 38 -2.69 -11.85 -0.27
CA PHE A 38 -3.64 -11.26 0.67
C PHE A 38 -4.91 -12.10 0.81
N SER A 39 -5.42 -12.69 -0.27
CA SER A 39 -6.59 -13.58 -0.22
C SER A 39 -6.35 -14.78 0.71
N THR A 40 -5.14 -15.35 0.70
CA THR A 40 -4.78 -16.47 1.57
C THR A 40 -4.73 -16.04 3.05
N LEU A 41 -4.22 -14.84 3.33
CA LEU A 41 -4.19 -14.27 4.68
C LEU A 41 -5.61 -13.94 5.18
N PHE A 42 -6.46 -13.36 4.32
CA PHE A 42 -7.88 -13.13 4.65
C PHE A 42 -8.63 -14.43 4.91
N ALA A 43 -8.43 -15.47 4.08
CA ALA A 43 -9.03 -16.78 4.30
C ALA A 43 -8.60 -17.38 5.65
N THR A 44 -7.32 -17.26 6.00
CA THR A 44 -6.79 -17.69 7.30
C THR A 44 -7.44 -16.92 8.44
N TYR A 45 -7.54 -15.59 8.32
CA TYR A 45 -8.21 -14.73 9.31
C TYR A 45 -9.69 -15.12 9.50
N PHE A 46 -10.44 -15.34 8.41
CA PHE A 46 -11.84 -15.74 8.49
C PHE A 46 -12.03 -17.11 9.15
N VAL A 47 -11.17 -18.08 8.88
CA VAL A 47 -11.23 -19.41 9.51
C VAL A 47 -10.91 -19.34 11.01
N LEU A 48 -10.01 -18.45 11.40
CA LEU A 48 -9.60 -18.23 12.79
C LEU A 48 -10.45 -17.16 13.51
N HIS A 49 -11.43 -16.59 12.83
CA HIS A 49 -12.36 -15.61 13.39
C HIS A 49 -13.13 -16.23 14.57
N GLY A 50 -13.12 -15.57 15.73
CA GLY A 50 -13.75 -16.06 16.95
C GLY A 50 -12.95 -17.12 17.74
N ARG A 51 -11.77 -17.55 17.28
CA ARG A 51 -10.89 -18.49 18.01
C ARG A 51 -9.93 -17.75 18.94
N THR A 52 -10.48 -17.07 19.94
CA THR A 52 -9.72 -16.30 20.94
C THR A 52 -9.22 -17.13 22.12
N ALA A 53 -9.64 -18.40 22.26
CA ALA A 53 -9.19 -19.32 23.31
C ALA A 53 -9.24 -18.75 24.75
N GLY A 54 -10.20 -17.85 25.02
CA GLY A 54 -10.33 -17.17 26.32
C GLY A 54 -9.46 -15.91 26.49
N GLY A 55 -8.76 -15.48 25.45
CA GLY A 55 -8.06 -14.19 25.39
C GLY A 55 -9.00 -12.99 25.20
N VAL A 56 -8.44 -11.80 25.34
CA VAL A 56 -9.15 -10.50 25.23
C VAL A 56 -9.99 -10.43 23.95
N LEU A 57 -11.25 -10.00 24.12
CA LEU A 57 -12.22 -9.92 23.03
C LEU A 57 -11.83 -8.79 22.08
N PRO A 58 -11.88 -8.99 20.75
CA PRO A 58 -11.58 -7.95 19.78
C PRO A 58 -12.50 -6.72 19.94
N ALA A 59 -13.74 -6.93 20.39
CA ALA A 59 -14.72 -5.87 20.59
C ALA A 59 -14.34 -4.86 21.68
N GLU A 60 -13.43 -5.21 22.60
CA GLU A 60 -13.03 -4.33 23.71
C GLU A 60 -11.80 -3.49 23.38
N LEU A 61 -10.97 -3.95 22.43
CA LEU A 61 -9.71 -3.34 22.04
C LEU A 61 -9.81 -2.51 20.76
N PHE A 62 -10.70 -2.88 19.84
CA PHE A 62 -10.81 -2.17 18.56
C PHE A 62 -11.49 -0.81 18.72
N ASP A 63 -10.70 0.26 18.64
CA ASP A 63 -11.25 1.60 18.48
C ASP A 63 -11.60 1.87 17.01
N MET A 64 -12.89 1.75 16.68
CA MET A 64 -13.38 2.07 15.33
C MET A 64 -13.00 3.47 14.87
N LYS A 65 -12.83 4.45 15.77
CA LYS A 65 -12.49 5.82 15.38
C LYS A 65 -11.09 5.89 14.80
N LEU A 66 -10.12 5.20 15.42
CA LEU A 66 -8.75 5.14 14.92
C LEU A 66 -8.69 4.45 13.56
N VAL A 67 -9.36 3.31 13.41
CA VAL A 67 -9.44 2.59 12.13
C VAL A 67 -10.08 3.44 11.03
N LEU A 68 -11.12 4.21 11.35
CA LEU A 68 -11.74 5.14 10.41
C LEU A 68 -10.80 6.27 10.01
N ILE A 69 -10.03 6.83 10.94
CA ILE A 69 -9.04 7.87 10.66
C ILE A 69 -7.93 7.32 9.74
N MET A 70 -7.42 6.12 10.02
CA MET A 70 -6.43 5.44 9.17
C MET A 70 -6.96 5.19 7.76
N THR A 71 -8.21 4.76 7.64
CA THR A 71 -8.88 4.54 6.35
C THR A 71 -9.02 5.85 5.57
N PHE A 72 -9.39 6.93 6.26
CA PHE A 72 -9.50 8.26 5.64
C PHE A 72 -8.13 8.78 5.17
N LEU A 73 -7.07 8.57 5.96
CA LEU A 73 -5.69 8.88 5.59
C LEU A 73 -5.27 8.18 4.29
N LEU A 74 -5.53 6.88 4.17
CA LEU A 74 -5.23 6.13 2.95
C LEU A 74 -6.08 6.58 1.75
N LEU A 75 -7.36 6.89 1.97
CA LEU A 75 -8.26 7.36 0.92
C LEU A 75 -7.80 8.72 0.37
N VAL A 76 -7.44 9.65 1.27
CA VAL A 76 -6.86 10.94 0.87
C VAL A 76 -5.51 10.74 0.18
N SER A 77 -4.67 9.81 0.64
CA SER A 77 -3.40 9.46 0.01
C SER A 77 -3.58 8.94 -1.43
N SER A 78 -4.58 8.08 -1.66
CA SER A 78 -4.93 7.60 -3.00
C SER A 78 -5.37 8.76 -3.91
N PHE A 79 -6.17 9.69 -3.38
CA PHE A 79 -6.60 10.87 -4.11
C PHE A 79 -5.42 11.80 -4.47
N THR A 80 -4.49 12.05 -3.54
CA THR A 80 -3.31 12.89 -3.80
C THR A 80 -2.36 12.23 -4.82
N CYS A 81 -2.22 10.90 -4.80
CA CYS A 81 -1.47 10.15 -5.81
C CYS A 81 -2.09 10.32 -7.21
N GLY A 82 -3.42 10.25 -7.31
CA GLY A 82 -4.14 10.49 -8.57
C GLY A 82 -3.88 11.88 -9.15
N ILE A 83 -3.82 12.92 -8.29
CA ILE A 83 -3.46 14.28 -8.70
C ILE A 83 -1.99 14.36 -9.15
N ALA A 84 -1.07 13.68 -8.45
CA ALA A 84 0.33 13.65 -8.85
C ALA A 84 0.51 13.06 -10.26
N VAL A 85 -0.17 11.96 -10.57
CA VAL A 85 -0.16 11.34 -11.91
C VAL A 85 -0.81 12.27 -12.95
N HIS A 86 -1.86 12.99 -12.59
CA HIS A 86 -2.50 13.97 -13.48
C HIS A 86 -1.54 15.12 -13.83
N GLU A 87 -0.85 15.69 -12.84
CA GLU A 87 0.13 16.76 -13.04
C GLU A 87 1.38 16.28 -13.80
N MET A 88 1.73 14.98 -13.68
CA MET A 88 2.78 14.35 -14.49
C MET A 88 2.42 14.36 -15.98
N ARG A 89 1.15 14.09 -16.33
CA ARG A 89 0.66 14.17 -17.71
C ARG A 89 0.63 15.60 -18.26
N ARG A 90 0.55 16.61 -17.38
CA ARG A 90 0.63 18.04 -17.74
C ARG A 90 2.06 18.56 -17.87
N GLY A 91 3.08 17.73 -17.61
CA GLY A 91 4.49 18.07 -17.77
C GLY A 91 5.08 18.95 -16.66
N SER A 92 4.40 19.12 -15.52
CA SER A 92 4.86 19.99 -14.43
C SER A 92 5.60 19.21 -13.33
N THR A 93 6.92 19.00 -13.49
CA THR A 93 7.75 18.22 -12.54
C THR A 93 7.66 18.74 -11.10
N LYS A 94 7.70 20.06 -10.90
CA LYS A 94 7.57 20.68 -9.56
C LYS A 94 6.26 20.32 -8.85
N ARG A 95 5.15 20.26 -9.59
CA ARG A 95 3.83 19.95 -9.00
C ARG A 95 3.74 18.47 -8.64
N VAL A 96 4.27 17.59 -9.49
CA VAL A 96 4.37 16.15 -9.21
C VAL A 96 5.12 15.93 -7.89
N VAL A 97 6.29 16.55 -7.72
CA VAL A 97 7.10 16.41 -6.50
C VAL A 97 6.31 16.81 -5.24
N ILE A 98 5.61 17.95 -5.27
CA ILE A 98 4.83 18.43 -4.12
C ILE A 98 3.71 17.45 -3.75
N TRP A 99 2.93 16.99 -4.74
CA TRP A 99 1.82 16.05 -4.50
C TRP A 99 2.29 14.66 -4.07
N THR A 100 3.41 14.18 -4.61
CA THR A 100 4.01 12.91 -4.20
C THR A 100 4.54 12.98 -2.76
N ILE A 101 5.15 14.10 -2.34
CA ILE A 101 5.58 14.30 -0.94
C ILE A 101 4.37 14.29 0.00
N LEU A 102 3.28 14.97 -0.37
CA LEU A 102 2.06 14.97 0.43
C LEU A 102 1.49 13.55 0.61
N THR A 103 1.48 12.77 -0.47
CA THR A 103 1.07 11.36 -0.47
C THR A 103 1.95 10.51 0.46
N LEU A 104 3.27 10.72 0.41
CA LEU A 104 4.25 10.06 1.29
C LEU A 104 4.00 10.38 2.77
N LEU A 105 3.72 11.64 3.11
CA LEU A 105 3.44 12.04 4.50
C LEU A 105 2.17 11.38 5.04
N LEU A 106 1.12 11.28 4.20
CA LEU A 106 -0.13 10.59 4.58
C LEU A 106 0.11 9.08 4.78
N GLY A 107 0.88 8.45 3.90
CA GLY A 107 1.27 7.03 4.06
C GLY A 107 2.12 6.79 5.31
N ALA A 108 3.08 7.67 5.60
CA ALA A 108 3.90 7.58 6.81
C ALA A 108 3.05 7.78 8.08
N GLY A 109 2.06 8.67 8.03
CA GLY A 109 1.08 8.85 9.09
C GLY A 109 0.31 7.55 9.37
N PHE A 110 -0.19 6.88 8.32
CA PHE A 110 -0.86 5.58 8.44
C PHE A 110 0.01 4.54 9.15
N VAL A 111 1.26 4.35 8.70
CA VAL A 111 2.19 3.38 9.31
C VAL A 111 2.49 3.74 10.77
N GLY A 112 2.63 5.03 11.09
CA GLY A 112 2.83 5.49 12.47
C GLY A 112 1.66 5.15 13.39
N PHE A 113 0.43 5.36 12.91
CA PHE A 113 -0.78 5.01 13.66
C PHE A 113 -0.94 3.49 13.84
N GLU A 114 -0.67 2.70 12.80
CA GLU A 114 -0.72 1.24 12.85
C GLU A 114 0.28 0.66 13.87
N ILE A 115 1.53 1.17 13.88
CA ILE A 115 2.53 0.77 14.87
C ILE A 115 2.09 1.13 16.29
N PHE A 116 1.55 2.34 16.49
CA PHE A 116 1.05 2.76 17.79
C PHE A 116 -0.07 1.83 18.29
N GLU A 117 -1.01 1.48 17.42
CA GLU A 117 -2.10 0.56 17.74
C GLU A 117 -1.58 -0.84 18.09
N PHE A 118 -0.60 -1.35 17.34
CA PHE A 118 0.04 -2.64 17.62
C PHE A 118 0.73 -2.65 18.99
N PHE A 119 1.45 -1.59 19.34
CA PHE A 119 2.06 -1.47 20.67
C PHE A 119 1.00 -1.45 21.76
N HIS A 120 -0.09 -0.72 21.57
CA HIS A 120 -1.18 -0.66 22.54
C HIS A 120 -1.81 -2.04 22.76
N TYR A 121 -2.13 -2.78 21.69
CA TYR A 121 -2.67 -4.14 21.77
C TYR A 121 -1.73 -5.12 22.48
N VAL A 122 -0.44 -5.07 22.18
CA VAL A 122 0.55 -5.94 22.85
C VAL A 122 0.64 -5.64 24.34
N HIS A 123 0.55 -4.37 24.76
CA HIS A 123 0.56 -3.99 26.18
C HIS A 123 -0.70 -4.46 26.92
N GLU A 124 -1.85 -4.48 26.26
CA GLU A 124 -3.11 -4.98 26.84
C GLU A 124 -3.22 -6.53 26.84
N GLY A 125 -2.16 -7.23 26.41
CA GLY A 125 -2.11 -8.69 26.43
C GLY A 125 -2.67 -9.36 25.18
N ALA A 126 -2.91 -8.61 24.11
CA ALA A 126 -3.17 -9.12 22.77
C ALA A 126 -1.85 -9.23 22.00
N SER A 127 -1.14 -10.35 22.13
CA SER A 127 0.10 -10.62 21.39
C SER A 127 -0.09 -11.78 20.40
N ILE A 128 0.81 -11.92 19.45
CA ILE A 128 0.80 -13.00 18.44
C ILE A 128 0.75 -14.41 19.06
N HIS A 129 1.18 -14.57 20.31
CA HIS A 129 1.19 -15.83 21.04
C HIS A 129 -0.06 -16.08 21.88
N THR A 130 -0.93 -15.08 22.08
CA THR A 130 -2.03 -15.20 23.06
C THR A 130 -3.26 -15.88 22.48
N SER A 131 -3.51 -15.76 21.17
CA SER A 131 -4.61 -16.46 20.52
C SER A 131 -4.37 -16.63 19.02
N ALA A 132 -4.98 -17.68 18.45
CA ALA A 132 -4.97 -17.91 17.00
C ALA A 132 -5.60 -16.73 16.22
N TYR A 133 -6.63 -16.09 16.79
CA TYR A 133 -7.22 -14.86 16.25
C TYR A 133 -6.19 -13.73 16.12
N TRP A 134 -5.50 -13.39 17.22
CA TRP A 134 -4.53 -12.30 17.26
C TRP A 134 -3.33 -12.57 16.36
N SER A 135 -2.85 -13.81 16.31
CA SER A 135 -1.80 -14.22 15.35
C SER A 135 -2.19 -13.92 13.90
N ALA A 136 -3.38 -14.34 13.47
CA ALA A 136 -3.86 -14.10 12.10
C ALA A 136 -4.08 -12.61 11.82
N PHE A 137 -4.59 -11.87 12.81
CA PHE A 137 -4.80 -10.42 12.71
C PHE A 137 -3.48 -9.65 12.53
N PHE A 138 -2.49 -9.88 13.40
CA PHE A 138 -1.19 -9.22 13.33
C PHE A 138 -0.42 -9.58 12.06
N VAL A 139 -0.53 -10.81 11.55
CA VAL A 139 0.10 -11.18 10.28
C VAL A 139 -0.60 -10.49 9.10
N LEU A 140 -1.93 -10.45 9.09
CA LEU A 140 -2.70 -9.80 8.02
C LEU A 140 -2.40 -8.29 7.94
N LEU A 141 -2.51 -7.57 9.06
CA LEU A 141 -2.22 -6.13 9.07
C LEU A 141 -0.72 -5.87 9.00
N GLY A 142 0.12 -6.66 9.68
CA GLY A 142 1.57 -6.49 9.62
C GLY A 142 2.15 -6.65 8.22
N THR A 143 1.63 -7.60 7.42
CA THR A 143 2.01 -7.72 6.00
C THR A 143 1.49 -6.54 5.17
N HIS A 144 0.30 -6.04 5.47
CA HIS A 144 -0.24 -4.83 4.84
C HIS A 144 0.62 -3.59 5.14
N GLY A 145 0.91 -3.32 6.41
CA GLY A 145 1.79 -2.23 6.85
C GLY A 145 3.20 -2.32 6.29
N LEU A 146 3.75 -3.54 6.18
CA LEU A 146 5.04 -3.79 5.52
C LEU A 146 4.97 -3.46 4.03
N HIS A 147 3.93 -3.89 3.32
CA HIS A 147 3.73 -3.55 1.91
C HIS A 147 3.67 -2.03 1.69
N VAL A 148 2.91 -1.30 2.52
CA VAL A 148 2.83 0.18 2.46
C VAL A 148 4.20 0.82 2.76
N SER A 149 4.93 0.30 3.75
CA SER A 149 6.26 0.79 4.11
C SER A 149 7.27 0.62 2.95
N ILE A 150 7.26 -0.53 2.27
CA ILE A 150 8.08 -0.76 1.07
C ILE A 150 7.68 0.21 -0.04
N GLY A 151 6.37 0.43 -0.24
CA GLY A 151 5.87 1.42 -1.20
C GLY A 151 6.38 2.84 -0.93
N ILE A 152 6.42 3.26 0.33
CA ILE A 152 6.97 4.55 0.75
C ILE A 152 8.45 4.67 0.36
N PHE A 153 9.26 3.65 0.64
CA PHE A 153 10.68 3.65 0.24
C PHE A 153 10.86 3.68 -1.28
N TRP A 154 10.04 2.92 -2.01
CA TRP A 154 10.07 2.88 -3.47
C TRP A 154 9.73 4.24 -4.09
N ILE A 155 8.63 4.87 -3.66
CA ILE A 155 8.22 6.20 -4.15
C ILE A 155 9.24 7.27 -3.80
N THR A 156 9.85 7.19 -2.61
CA THR A 156 10.95 8.09 -2.21
C THR A 156 12.15 7.94 -3.16
N GLY A 157 12.50 6.70 -3.55
CA GLY A 157 13.55 6.44 -4.54
C GLY A 157 13.26 7.05 -5.91
N ILE A 158 12.02 6.94 -6.40
CA ILE A 158 11.59 7.58 -7.65
C ILE A 158 11.68 9.10 -7.55
N LEU A 159 11.26 9.68 -6.42
CA LEU A 159 11.35 11.11 -6.15
C LEU A 159 12.79 11.63 -6.23
N PHE A 160 13.73 10.86 -5.67
CA PHE A 160 15.16 11.18 -5.74
C PHE A 160 15.69 11.09 -7.17
N GLN A 161 15.26 10.09 -7.94
CA GLN A 161 15.62 9.95 -9.34
C GLN A 161 15.14 11.15 -10.17
N ILE A 162 13.89 11.60 -10.00
CA ILE A 162 13.35 12.75 -10.72
C ILE A 162 14.16 14.02 -10.42
N LYS A 163 14.49 14.24 -9.14
CA LYS A 163 15.26 15.43 -8.73
C LYS A 163 16.69 15.46 -9.28
N ASN A 164 17.30 14.31 -9.54
CA ASN A 164 18.65 14.23 -10.08
C ASN A 164 18.71 14.30 -11.62
N VAL A 165 17.56 14.21 -12.29
CA VAL A 165 17.45 14.26 -13.77
C VAL A 165 17.15 15.69 -14.27
N ASP A 166 16.59 16.55 -13.41
CA ASP A 166 16.46 18.01 -13.62
C ASP A 166 17.75 18.75 -13.21
#